data_AF-A0A3N5VPL4-F1
#
_entry.id   AF-A0A3N5VPL4-F1
#
_cell.length_a   1.000
_cell.length_b   1.000
_cell.length_c   1.000
_cell.angle_alpha   90.00
_cell.angle_beta   90.00
_cell.angle_gamma   90.00
#
_symmetry.space_group_name_H-M   'P 1'
#
loop_
_entity.id
_entity.type
_entity.pdbx_description
1 polymer ?
#
loop_
_entity_poly.entity_id
_entity_poly.type
_entity_poly.pdbx_seq_one_letter_code
_entity_poly.pdbx_strand_id
1 'polypeptide(L)' 'MPGLVNSHIHAPMSLFRGLADDLPLKTWFEDHIFPAEAKWVTAEFVYWGALLSCAEMIRSGTTA' A
#
# COMPACT_ATOMS: atom_id res chain seq x y z
N MET A 1 6.44 -24.83 8.17
CA MET A 1 6.62 -24.38 6.77
C MET A 1 7.63 -23.23 6.74
N PRO A 2 8.34 -22.98 5.63
CA PRO A 2 9.06 -21.72 5.41
C PRO A 2 8.10 -20.52 5.46
N GLY A 3 8.64 -19.31 5.68
CA GLY A 3 7.86 -18.09 5.58
C GLY A 3 7.40 -17.82 4.14
N LEU A 4 6.27 -17.11 4.01
CA LEU A 4 5.68 -16.80 2.72
C LEU A 4 6.51 -15.74 1.99
N VAL A 5 6.49 -15.79 0.65
CA VAL A 5 7.14 -14.80 -0.22
C VAL A 5 6.06 -13.99 -0.94
N ASN A 6 6.00 -12.69 -0.66
CA ASN A 6 5.14 -11.76 -1.37
C ASN A 6 5.90 -11.16 -2.56
N SER A 7 5.73 -11.75 -3.75
CA SER A 7 6.49 -11.39 -4.95
C SER A 7 6.11 -10.04 -5.58
N HIS A 8 5.09 -9.34 -5.07
CA HIS A 8 4.66 -8.05 -5.60
C HIS A 8 3.89 -7.22 -4.56
N ILE A 9 4.37 -6.01 -4.26
CA ILE A 9 3.73 -5.12 -3.28
C ILE A 9 4.04 -3.64 -3.55
N HIS A 10 3.06 -2.79 -3.28
CA HIS A 10 3.23 -1.34 -3.11
C HIS A 10 3.13 -0.99 -1.61
N ALA A 11 4.20 -1.24 -0.85
CA ALA A 11 4.13 -1.29 0.61
C ALA A 11 3.55 -0.01 1.28
N PRO A 12 3.88 1.22 0.86
CA PRO A 12 3.31 2.42 1.48
C PRO A 12 1.80 2.61 1.28
N MET A 13 1.21 1.96 0.27
CA MET A 13 -0.20 2.14 -0.07
C MET A 13 -1.17 1.52 0.94
N SER A 14 -0.68 0.83 1.98
CA SER A 14 -1.52 0.44 3.12
C SER A 14 -2.19 1.64 3.80
N LEU A 15 -1.59 2.83 3.73
CA LEU A 15 -2.20 4.08 4.18
C LEU A 15 -3.36 4.57 3.29
N PHE A 16 -3.50 4.03 2.08
CA PHE A 16 -4.63 4.26 1.17
C PHE A 16 -5.62 3.09 1.14
N ARG A 17 -5.55 2.16 2.10
CA ARG A 17 -6.47 1.02 2.19
C ARG A 17 -7.92 1.51 2.24
N GLY A 18 -8.72 1.10 1.25
CA GLY A 18 -10.15 1.43 1.16
C GLY A 18 -10.44 2.90 0.83
N LEU A 19 -9.49 3.63 0.26
CA LEU A 19 -9.66 5.07 -0.04
C LEU A 19 -10.77 5.34 -1.07
N ALA A 20 -10.92 4.47 -2.07
CA ALA A 20 -11.80 4.71 -3.22
C ALA A 20 -12.23 3.38 -3.88
N ASP A 21 -12.91 2.52 -3.15
CA ASP A 21 -13.37 1.23 -3.68
C ASP A 21 -14.53 1.39 -4.68
N ASP A 22 -14.84 0.33 -5.45
CA ASP A 22 -16.00 0.24 -6.36
C ASP A 22 -16.05 1.23 -7.53
N LEU A 23 -14.88 1.65 -8.03
CA LEU A 23 -14.75 2.55 -9.19
C LEU A 23 -14.12 1.86 -10.41
N PRO A 24 -14.46 2.31 -11.64
CA PRO A 24 -13.70 1.93 -12.83
C PRO A 24 -12.23 2.33 -12.70
N LEU A 25 -11.33 1.51 -13.25
CA LEU A 25 -9.88 1.67 -13.10
C LEU A 25 -9.37 3.07 -13.44
N LYS A 26 -9.84 3.66 -14.54
CA LYS A 26 -9.43 4.99 -14.99
C LYS A 26 -9.82 6.08 -13.97
N THR A 27 -11.05 6.03 -13.48
CA THR A 27 -11.57 6.93 -12.43
C THR A 27 -10.77 6.74 -11.14
N TRP A 28 -10.55 5.50 -10.72
CA TRP A 28 -9.74 5.20 -9.53
C TRP A 28 -8.33 5.81 -9.60
N PHE A 29 -7.64 5.65 -10.73
CA PHE A 29 -6.31 6.21 -10.90
C PHE A 29 -6.30 7.74 -10.99
N GLU A 30 -7.01 8.28 -11.97
CA GLU A 30 -6.88 9.69 -12.35
C GLU A 30 -7.56 10.61 -11.34
N ASP A 31 -8.68 10.19 -10.76
CA ASP A 31 -9.48 11.05 -9.89
C ASP A 31 -9.18 10.83 -8.39
N HIS A 32 -8.58 9.69 -8.02
CA HIS A 32 -8.32 9.36 -6.60
C HIS A 32 -6.85 9.07 -6.29
N ILE A 33 -6.25 8.04 -6.89
CA ILE A 33 -4.90 7.59 -6.48
C ILE A 33 -3.82 8.57 -6.88
N PHE A 34 -3.74 9.00 -8.15
CA PHE A 34 -2.69 9.94 -8.56
C PHE A 34 -2.76 11.27 -7.83
N PRO A 35 -3.95 11.89 -7.62
CA PRO A 35 -4.06 13.09 -6.80
C PRO A 35 -3.65 12.86 -5.34
N ALA A 36 -4.02 11.72 -4.75
CA ALA A 36 -3.63 11.38 -3.38
C ALA A 36 -2.13 11.16 -3.25
N GLU A 37 -1.51 10.45 -4.20
CA GLU A 37 -0.06 10.24 -4.25
C GLU A 37 0.67 11.57 -4.38
N ALA A 38 0.28 12.41 -5.34
CA ALA A 38 0.90 13.72 -5.57
C ALA A 38 0.83 14.65 -4.35
N LYS A 39 -0.24 14.53 -3.54
CA LYS A 39 -0.45 15.36 -2.36
C LYS A 39 0.25 14.84 -1.11
N TRP A 40 0.25 13.52 -0.90
CA TRP A 40 0.58 12.93 0.40
C TRP A 40 1.87 12.12 0.42
N VAL A 41 2.36 11.64 -0.71
CA VAL A 41 3.53 10.76 -0.73
C VAL A 41 4.80 11.60 -0.52
N THR A 42 5.27 11.56 0.72
CA THR A 42 6.56 12.09 1.17
C THR A 42 7.44 10.95 1.69
N ALA A 43 8.72 11.23 2.00
CA ALA A 43 9.59 10.24 2.62
C ALA A 43 9.03 9.70 3.95
N GLU A 44 8.36 10.55 4.73
CA GLU A 44 7.71 10.15 5.98
C GLU A 44 6.48 9.27 5.75
N PHE A 45 5.66 9.60 4.74
CA PHE A 45 4.53 8.75 4.33
C PHE A 45 5.01 7.35 3.94
N VAL A 46 6.08 7.27 3.14
CA VAL A 46 6.69 6.01 2.72
C VAL A 46 7.21 5.23 3.92
N TYR A 47 7.92 5.88 4.85
CA TYR A 47 8.46 5.23 6.04
C TYR A 47 7.36 4.57 6.89
N TRP A 48 6.34 5.34 7.26
CA TRP A 48 5.28 4.83 8.12
C TRP A 48 4.37 3.82 7.42
N GLY A 49 4.04 4.05 6.15
CA GLY A 49 3.23 3.11 5.37
C GLY A 49 3.95 1.79 5.13
N ALA A 50 5.24 1.82 4.83
CA ALA A 50 6.04 0.61 4.69
C ALA A 50 6.17 -0.15 6.02
N LEU A 51 6.39 0.55 7.14
CA LEU A 51 6.48 -0.08 8.46
C LEU A 51 5.16 -0.76 8.85
N LEU A 52 4.02 -0.12 8.60
CA LEU A 52 2.69 -0.71 8.79
C LEU A 52 2.53 -1.98 7.95
N SER A 53 2.88 -1.94 6.68
CA SER A 53 2.80 -3.11 5.79
C SER A 53 3.73 -4.24 6.22
N CYS A 54 4.94 -3.94 6.69
CA CYS A 54 5.84 -4.94 7.24
C CYS A 54 5.27 -5.60 8.50
N ALA A 55 4.67 -4.81 9.42
CA ALA A 55 4.04 -5.36 10.61
C ALA A 55 2.88 -6.30 10.27
N GLU A 56 2.07 -5.94 9.27
CA GLU A 56 1.00 -6.80 8.76
C GLU A 56 1.53 -8.07 8.11
N MET A 57 2.52 -7.95 7.24
CA MET A 57 3.19 -9.08 6.57
C MET A 57 3.79 -10.07 7.57
N ILE A 58 4.50 -9.59 8.60
CA ILE A 58 5.06 -10.43 9.66
C ILE A 58 3.94 -11.17 10.40
N ARG A 59 2.86 -10.47 10.76
CA ARG A 59 1.71 -11.07 11.45
C ARG A 59 1.00 -12.12 10.60
N SER A 60 1.02 -11.99 9.28
CA SER A 60 0.44 -12.96 8.34
C SER A 60 1.43 -14.01 7.82
N GLY A 61 2.66 -14.04 8.33
CA GLY A 61 3.66 -15.08 8.01
C GLY A 61 4.52 -14.84 6.76
N THR A 62 4.46 -13.64 6.18
CA THR A 62 5.36 -13.22 5.09
C THR A 62 6.73 -12.85 5.64
N THR A 63 7.77 -13.32 4.97
CA THR A 63 9.18 -13.10 5.36
C THR A 63 10.05 -12.55 4.24
N ALA A 64 9.55 -12.50 3.00
CA ALA A 64 10.25 -11.96 1.83
C ALA A 64 9.26 -11.34 0.84
#